data_AF-A0AA49GK59-F1
#
_entry.id   AF-A0AA49GK59-F1
#
_cell.length_a   1.000
_cell.length_b   1.000
_cell.length_c   1.000
_cell.angle_alpha   90.00
_cell.angle_beta   90.00
_cell.angle_gamma   90.00
#
_symmetry.space_group_name_H-M   'P 1'
#
loop_
_entity.id
_entity.type
_entity.pdbx_description
1 polymer ?
#
loop_
_entity_poly.entity_id
_entity_poly.type
_entity_poly.pdbx_seq_one_letter_code
_entity_poly.pdbx_strand_id
1 'polypeptide(L)'
;MNRDLYYFGNFFLGITVIGGLLQTIIRFQLGGGMLMLESFPGWFLVLTLISLMGGLLLLKYFYHQQYRFALVADSLAALASLVFSVVVYLLLSGRGIQSWYLPAYSVSLVAGTVASISLIVPPAGKSPWIRSAGLILLLINLVSGAALIGVMRNPEMQTSDGLEKLAQWISLVGSLVPLLFIVQFTQEARRLKPDQSVTSSSRTTDQVLTSLSAVVVVLVLVFGVMLAQEAYMSSYWNKRNAAITQQMVQRFEEEAYVNKDGDTLRYLLLKPLDYAPNQKYPLVVTLPYNKYEGAEVAKLLSEQANRSQYPAFLFVPYCPPGEGWGGIPNYPTIDTIVFETLQNLKRQLSIDEARLYVTGISRGGYGSWHFIGLRPDIFAAAIPVCGGGDPSLAHNMTDVSVWAFHGRNDRNVPVSGSRDIIEAIKEAGGEPRYTEFPDEGHNIWYQVSQTPGLLDWLFAQKQN
;
A
#
# COMPACT_ATOMS: atom_id res chain seq x y z
N MET A 1 0.89 33.78 -28.46
CA MET A 1 1.73 32.63 -28.15
C MET A 1 2.44 32.28 -29.45
N ASN A 2 3.78 32.24 -29.46
CA ASN A 2 4.52 31.92 -30.69
C ASN A 2 4.50 30.39 -30.94
N ARG A 3 4.93 29.99 -32.14
CA ARG A 3 4.89 28.60 -32.60
C ARG A 3 5.69 27.66 -31.70
N ASP A 4 6.87 28.08 -31.24
CA ASP A 4 7.75 27.25 -30.41
C ASP A 4 7.16 26.96 -29.03
N LEU A 5 6.45 27.93 -28.45
CA LEU A 5 5.79 27.73 -27.16
C LEU A 5 4.62 26.74 -27.23
N TYR A 6 3.94 26.61 -28.38
CA TYR A 6 2.96 25.52 -28.57
C TYR A 6 3.63 24.14 -28.61
N TYR A 7 4.76 24.01 -29.31
CA TYR A 7 5.50 22.74 -29.33
C TYR A 7 6.11 22.40 -27.97
N PHE A 8 6.60 23.41 -27.25
CA PHE A 8 7.03 23.25 -25.86
C PHE A 8 5.88 22.78 -24.96
N GLY A 9 4.69 23.36 -25.11
CA GLY A 9 3.47 22.86 -24.45
C GLY A 9 3.16 21.41 -24.79
N ASN A 10 3.23 21.03 -26.06
CA ASN A 10 3.01 19.64 -26.49
C ASN A 10 4.00 18.67 -25.85
N PHE A 11 5.27 19.08 -25.70
CA PHE A 11 6.29 18.26 -25.03
C PHE A 11 5.89 17.95 -23.58
N PHE A 12 5.54 18.97 -22.79
CA PHE A 12 5.15 18.76 -21.38
C PHE A 12 3.87 17.94 -21.26
N LEU A 13 2.85 18.23 -22.08
CA LEU A 13 1.61 17.46 -22.10
C LEU A 13 1.87 16.00 -22.50
N GLY A 14 2.79 15.76 -23.45
CA GLY A 14 3.19 14.40 -23.85
C GLY A 14 3.87 13.63 -22.72
N ILE A 15 4.77 14.29 -21.98
CA ILE A 15 5.40 13.71 -20.78
C ILE A 15 4.35 13.43 -19.69
N THR A 16 3.37 14.32 -19.48
CA THR A 16 2.25 14.06 -18.56
C THR A 16 1.47 12.80 -18.95
N VAL A 17 1.19 12.57 -20.24
CA VAL A 17 0.51 11.36 -20.72
C VAL A 17 1.35 10.12 -20.42
N ILE A 18 2.64 10.13 -20.78
CA ILE A 18 3.54 8.98 -20.57
C ILE A 18 3.63 8.62 -19.08
N GLY A 19 3.87 9.63 -18.23
CA GLY A 19 3.92 9.44 -16.79
C GLY A 19 2.59 8.97 -16.20
N GLY A 20 1.49 9.58 -16.62
CA GLY A 20 0.14 9.16 -16.22
C GLY A 20 -0.13 7.69 -16.57
N LEU A 21 0.17 7.28 -17.80
CA LEU A 21 -0.02 5.90 -18.25
C LEU A 21 0.87 4.89 -17.49
N LEU A 22 2.14 5.22 -17.24
CA LEU A 22 3.02 4.37 -16.42
C LEU A 22 2.41 4.14 -15.03
N GLN A 23 2.00 5.22 -14.36
CA GLN A 23 1.34 5.14 -13.05
C GLN A 23 0.04 4.33 -13.12
N THR A 24 -0.78 4.54 -14.16
CA THR A 24 -2.01 3.78 -14.37
C THR A 24 -1.72 2.29 -14.53
N ILE A 25 -0.74 1.89 -15.35
CA ILE A 25 -0.35 0.49 -15.55
C ILE A 25 0.05 -0.15 -14.22
N ILE A 26 0.87 0.54 -13.43
CA ILE A 26 1.30 0.05 -12.11
C ILE A 26 0.12 -0.05 -11.15
N ARG A 27 -0.81 0.90 -11.17
CA ARG A 27 -2.05 0.83 -10.37
C ARG A 27 -2.95 -0.33 -10.79
N PHE A 28 -3.03 -0.68 -12.08
CA PHE A 28 -3.75 -1.88 -12.52
C PHE A 28 -3.08 -3.18 -12.01
N GLN A 29 -1.75 -3.17 -11.83
CA GLN A 29 -1.01 -4.32 -11.33
C GLN A 29 -1.08 -4.49 -9.80
N LEU A 30 -1.03 -3.38 -9.05
CA LEU A 30 -0.88 -3.40 -7.59
C LEU A 30 -2.07 -2.80 -6.81
N GLY A 31 -3.04 -2.20 -7.50
CA GLY A 31 -4.12 -1.44 -6.87
C GLY A 31 -3.59 -0.31 -5.99
N GLY A 32 -4.22 -0.14 -4.83
CA GLY A 32 -3.77 0.80 -3.79
C GLY A 32 -2.37 0.50 -3.23
N GLY A 33 -1.86 -0.73 -3.39
CA GLY A 33 -0.50 -1.10 -2.96
C GLY A 33 0.61 -0.30 -3.64
N MET A 34 0.33 0.31 -4.80
CA MET A 34 1.25 1.26 -5.46
C MET A 34 1.66 2.42 -4.53
N LEU A 35 0.74 2.90 -3.67
CA LEU A 35 1.02 4.02 -2.76
C LEU A 35 2.02 3.67 -1.66
N MET A 36 2.23 2.37 -1.43
CA MET A 36 3.13 1.83 -0.41
C MET A 36 4.55 1.59 -0.94
N LEU A 37 4.76 1.73 -2.25
CA LEU A 37 6.08 1.62 -2.86
C LEU A 37 6.99 2.77 -2.39
N GLU A 38 8.22 2.45 -2.04
CA GLU A 38 9.22 3.39 -1.51
C GLU A 38 9.55 4.51 -2.50
N SER A 39 9.57 4.18 -3.79
CA SER A 39 9.84 5.12 -4.88
C SER A 39 8.64 5.99 -5.28
N PHE A 40 7.42 5.64 -4.84
CA PHE A 40 6.19 6.33 -5.24
C PHE A 40 6.13 7.81 -4.82
N PRO A 41 6.53 8.24 -3.61
CA PRO A 41 6.52 9.66 -3.24
C PRO A 41 7.41 10.52 -4.13
N GLY A 42 8.57 10.00 -4.54
CA GLY A 42 9.48 10.68 -5.47
C GLY A 42 8.88 10.80 -6.87
N TRP A 43 8.31 9.72 -7.37
CA TRP A 43 7.57 9.71 -8.64
C TRP A 43 6.38 10.69 -8.64
N PHE A 44 5.59 10.66 -7.57
CA PHE A 44 4.45 11.56 -7.38
C PHE A 44 4.88 13.02 -7.48
N LEU A 45 5.97 13.40 -6.78
CA LEU A 45 6.50 14.76 -6.84
C LEU A 45 6.92 15.17 -8.25
N VAL A 46 7.60 14.28 -8.99
CA VAL A 46 7.98 14.52 -10.39
C VAL A 46 6.75 14.77 -11.26
N LEU A 47 5.70 13.94 -11.16
CA LEU A 47 4.47 14.13 -11.92
C LEU A 47 3.71 15.41 -11.52
N THR A 48 3.70 15.78 -10.24
CA THR A 48 3.11 17.04 -9.76
C THR A 48 3.82 18.24 -10.38
N LEU A 49 5.16 18.24 -10.41
CA LEU A 49 5.95 19.34 -11.01
C LEU A 49 5.72 19.47 -12.51
N ILE A 50 5.66 18.33 -13.23
CA ILE A 50 5.37 18.31 -14.67
C ILE A 50 3.96 18.85 -14.94
N SER A 51 2.98 18.41 -14.15
CA SER A 51 1.59 18.84 -14.28
C SER A 51 1.43 20.34 -13.98
N LEU A 52 2.15 20.87 -12.98
CA LEU A 52 2.17 22.30 -12.68
C LEU A 52 2.71 23.10 -13.87
N MET A 53 3.80 22.64 -14.49
CA MET A 53 4.38 23.32 -15.65
C MET A 53 3.45 23.27 -16.87
N GLY A 54 2.82 22.11 -17.14
CA GLY A 54 1.78 22.00 -18.17
C GLY A 54 0.59 22.93 -17.90
N GLY A 55 0.16 23.03 -16.64
CA GLY A 55 -0.90 23.95 -16.20
C GLY A 55 -0.55 25.42 -16.45
N LEU A 56 0.66 25.86 -16.10
CA LEU A 56 1.11 27.23 -16.36
C LEU A 56 1.11 27.58 -17.86
N LEU A 57 1.46 26.62 -18.72
CA LEU A 57 1.39 26.79 -20.17
C LEU A 57 -0.05 26.90 -20.67
N LEU A 58 -0.97 26.10 -20.12
CA LEU A 58 -2.41 26.21 -20.42
C LEU A 58 -2.99 27.56 -19.97
N LEU A 59 -2.64 28.04 -18.77
CA LEU A 59 -3.06 29.37 -18.30
C LEU A 59 -2.53 30.47 -19.22
N LYS A 60 -1.27 30.39 -19.65
CA LYS A 60 -0.69 31.32 -20.63
C LYS A 60 -1.44 31.28 -21.96
N TYR A 61 -1.85 30.10 -22.41
CA TYR A 61 -2.67 29.93 -23.60
C TYR A 61 -4.06 30.59 -23.43
N PHE A 62 -4.76 30.35 -22.31
CA PHE A 62 -6.06 30.97 -22.03
C PHE A 62 -5.99 32.49 -21.93
N TYR A 63 -4.93 33.02 -21.32
CA TYR A 63 -4.66 34.45 -21.30
C TYR A 63 -4.50 35.00 -22.72
N HIS A 64 -3.69 34.34 -23.55
CA HIS A 64 -3.46 34.79 -24.92
C HIS A 64 -4.72 34.76 -25.80
N GLN A 65 -5.53 33.71 -25.66
CA GLN A 65 -6.80 33.55 -26.38
C GLN A 65 -7.96 34.37 -25.78
N GLN A 66 -7.70 35.14 -24.72
CA GLN A 66 -8.70 35.94 -24.00
C GLN A 66 -9.87 35.10 -23.42
N TYR A 67 -9.60 33.85 -23.05
CA TYR A 67 -10.57 32.96 -22.40
C TYR A 67 -10.64 33.27 -20.91
N ARG A 68 -11.20 34.44 -20.55
CA ARG A 68 -11.17 34.97 -19.16
C ARG A 68 -11.77 34.03 -18.12
N PHE A 69 -12.90 33.40 -18.43
CA PHE A 69 -13.52 32.46 -17.49
C PHE A 69 -12.64 31.23 -17.25
N ALA A 70 -12.12 30.61 -18.32
CA ALA A 70 -11.18 29.49 -18.21
C ALA A 70 -9.90 29.88 -17.47
N LEU A 71 -9.32 31.05 -17.77
CA LEU A 71 -8.13 31.53 -17.08
C LEU A 71 -8.33 31.60 -15.56
N VAL A 72 -9.43 32.18 -15.08
CA VAL A 72 -9.69 32.31 -13.63
C VAL A 72 -10.03 30.97 -13.01
N ALA A 73 -10.93 30.19 -13.64
CA ALA A 73 -11.38 28.91 -13.12
C ALA A 73 -10.22 27.90 -13.03
N ASP A 74 -9.40 27.77 -14.07
CA ASP A 74 -8.23 26.90 -14.08
C ASP A 74 -7.12 27.39 -13.14
N SER A 75 -6.98 28.70 -12.92
CA SER A 75 -6.01 29.21 -11.92
C SER A 75 -6.39 28.78 -10.50
N LEU A 76 -7.67 28.88 -10.15
CA LEU A 76 -8.19 28.43 -8.87
C LEU A 76 -8.08 26.90 -8.72
N ALA A 77 -8.39 26.15 -9.78
CA ALA A 77 -8.25 24.70 -9.80
C ALA A 77 -6.79 24.25 -9.67
N ALA A 78 -5.85 24.93 -10.34
CA ALA A 78 -4.42 24.64 -10.23
C ALA A 78 -3.91 24.88 -8.80
N LEU A 79 -4.33 25.96 -8.14
CA LEU A 79 -3.99 26.23 -6.75
C LEU A 79 -4.57 25.18 -5.80
N ALA A 80 -5.86 24.85 -5.96
CA ALA A 80 -6.52 23.83 -5.14
C ALA A 80 -5.87 22.44 -5.31
N SER A 81 -5.55 22.07 -6.55
CA SER A 81 -4.85 20.83 -6.86
C SER A 81 -3.44 20.79 -6.26
N LEU A 82 -2.70 21.90 -6.30
CA LEU A 82 -1.38 21.99 -5.67
C LEU A 82 -1.46 21.80 -4.15
N VAL A 83 -2.42 22.44 -3.47
CA VAL A 83 -2.65 22.24 -2.04
C VAL A 83 -2.98 20.78 -1.74
N PHE A 84 -3.87 20.17 -2.53
CA PHE A 84 -4.19 18.75 -2.39
C PHE A 84 -2.97 17.85 -2.60
N SER A 85 -2.15 18.11 -3.62
CA SER A 85 -0.91 17.35 -3.85
C SER A 85 0.10 17.49 -2.71
N VAL A 86 0.21 18.67 -2.08
CA VAL A 86 1.05 18.86 -0.89
C VAL A 86 0.54 18.01 0.26
N VAL A 87 -0.78 18.00 0.51
CA VAL A 87 -1.38 17.14 1.54
C VAL A 87 -1.09 15.66 1.26
N VAL A 88 -1.30 15.20 0.02
CA VAL A 88 -0.99 13.81 -0.36
C VAL A 88 0.49 13.47 -0.17
N TYR A 89 1.40 14.34 -0.59
CA TYR A 89 2.84 14.11 -0.43
C TYR A 89 3.27 13.99 1.03
N LEU A 90 2.73 14.86 1.90
CA LEU A 90 3.03 14.82 3.34
C LEU A 90 2.47 13.55 3.99
N LEU A 91 1.29 13.08 3.56
CA LEU A 91 0.73 11.79 3.99
C LEU A 91 1.59 10.61 3.55
N LEU A 92 1.99 10.58 2.28
CA LEU A 92 2.91 9.56 1.75
C LEU A 92 4.23 9.57 2.52
N SER A 93 4.68 10.72 2.99
CA SER A 93 5.90 10.90 3.79
C SER A 93 5.70 10.59 5.29
N GLY A 94 4.58 9.99 5.69
CA GLY A 94 4.31 9.57 7.07
C GLY A 94 4.02 10.72 8.04
N ARG A 95 3.65 11.91 7.55
CA ARG A 95 3.33 13.05 8.43
C ARG A 95 1.86 13.02 8.85
N GLY A 96 1.60 13.30 10.13
CA GLY A 96 0.28 13.25 10.77
C GLY A 96 -0.68 14.38 10.38
N ILE A 97 -1.08 14.44 9.11
CA ILE A 97 -2.03 15.44 8.58
C ILE A 97 -3.28 14.82 7.94
N GLN A 98 -3.66 13.61 8.37
CA GLN A 98 -4.77 12.83 7.80
C GLN A 98 -6.09 13.59 7.77
N SER A 99 -6.34 14.44 8.78
CA SER A 99 -7.54 15.29 8.86
C SER A 99 -7.67 16.30 7.71
N TRP A 100 -6.57 16.64 7.03
CA TRP A 100 -6.57 17.59 5.91
C TRP A 100 -6.87 16.95 4.56
N TYR A 101 -6.83 15.62 4.45
CA TYR A 101 -7.05 14.91 3.18
C TYR A 101 -8.42 15.22 2.59
N LEU A 102 -9.48 14.98 3.36
CA LEU A 102 -10.85 15.11 2.89
C LEU A 102 -11.23 16.57 2.55
N PRO A 103 -10.90 17.58 3.38
CA PRO A 103 -11.10 18.99 3.02
C PRO A 103 -10.35 19.39 1.74
N ALA A 104 -9.06 19.07 1.62
CA ALA A 104 -8.25 19.44 0.46
C ALA A 104 -8.75 18.77 -0.83
N TYR A 105 -9.12 17.48 -0.75
CA TYR A 105 -9.70 16.75 -1.87
C TYR A 105 -11.04 17.37 -2.32
N SER A 106 -11.91 17.71 -1.37
CA SER A 106 -13.21 18.32 -1.66
C SER A 106 -13.08 19.68 -2.35
N VAL A 107 -12.16 20.54 -1.88
CA VAL A 107 -11.88 21.84 -2.50
C VAL A 107 -11.32 21.65 -3.91
N SER A 108 -10.38 20.73 -4.09
CA SER A 108 -9.82 20.40 -5.41
C SER A 108 -10.91 19.91 -6.38
N LEU A 109 -11.85 19.11 -5.92
CA LEU A 109 -12.94 18.56 -6.75
C LEU A 109 -13.95 19.64 -7.17
N VAL A 110 -14.32 20.53 -6.25
CA VAL A 110 -15.21 21.67 -6.57
C VAL A 110 -14.53 22.62 -7.57
N ALA A 111 -13.28 23.00 -7.31
CA ALA A 111 -12.53 23.88 -8.20
C ALA A 111 -12.33 23.22 -9.59
N GLY A 112 -11.99 21.94 -9.63
CA GLY A 112 -11.87 21.15 -10.87
C GLY A 112 -13.17 21.05 -11.67
N THR A 113 -14.31 20.96 -10.98
CA THR A 113 -15.64 20.97 -11.63
C THR A 113 -15.90 22.31 -12.32
N VAL A 114 -15.62 23.43 -11.63
CA VAL A 114 -15.79 24.78 -12.19
C VAL A 114 -14.85 25.00 -13.39
N ALA A 115 -13.58 24.58 -13.28
CA ALA A 115 -12.63 24.61 -14.40
C ALA A 115 -13.13 23.79 -15.59
N SER A 116 -13.64 22.58 -15.35
CA SER A 116 -14.19 21.72 -16.41
C SER A 116 -15.36 22.40 -17.16
N ILE A 117 -16.27 23.05 -16.44
CA ILE A 117 -17.38 23.83 -17.02
C ILE A 117 -16.85 24.99 -17.87
N SER A 118 -15.81 25.67 -17.41
CA SER A 118 -15.22 26.80 -18.12
C SER A 118 -14.64 26.44 -19.50
N LEU A 119 -14.20 25.19 -19.67
CA LEU A 119 -13.70 24.65 -20.94
C LEU A 119 -14.84 24.26 -21.90
N ILE A 120 -16.04 24.00 -21.38
CA ILE A 120 -17.23 23.64 -22.17
C ILE A 120 -17.94 24.87 -22.72
N VAL A 121 -17.94 25.97 -21.97
CA VAL A 121 -18.67 27.20 -22.29
C VAL A 121 -17.85 28.10 -23.23
N PRO A 122 -18.48 28.82 -24.19
CA PRO A 122 -17.78 29.80 -25.02
C PRO A 122 -17.11 30.92 -24.19
N PRO A 123 -15.97 31.51 -24.65
CA PRO A 123 -15.34 31.28 -25.96
C PRO A 123 -14.46 30.03 -26.04
N ALA A 124 -14.00 29.47 -24.92
CA ALA A 124 -13.09 28.31 -24.89
C ALA A 124 -13.71 27.06 -25.54
N GLY A 125 -14.97 26.77 -25.20
CA GLY A 125 -15.73 25.64 -25.72
C GLY A 125 -16.12 25.71 -27.20
N LYS A 126 -15.71 26.76 -27.92
CA LYS A 126 -15.82 26.79 -29.39
C LYS A 126 -14.87 25.81 -30.07
N SER A 127 -13.71 25.53 -29.44
CA SER A 127 -12.82 24.46 -29.92
C SER A 127 -13.43 23.10 -29.57
N PRO A 128 -13.59 22.18 -30.54
CA PRO A 128 -14.11 20.84 -30.25
C PRO A 128 -13.19 20.09 -29.28
N TRP A 129 -11.87 20.28 -29.37
CA TRP A 129 -10.90 19.60 -28.51
C TRP A 129 -10.94 20.09 -27.07
N ILE A 130 -11.01 21.41 -26.87
CA ILE A 130 -11.12 22.02 -25.52
C ILE A 130 -12.46 21.63 -24.89
N ARG A 131 -13.56 21.68 -25.66
CA ARG A 131 -14.88 21.26 -25.19
C ARG A 131 -14.91 19.79 -24.80
N SER A 132 -14.33 18.91 -25.60
CA SER A 132 -14.21 17.47 -25.28
C SER A 132 -13.39 17.25 -24.01
N ALA A 133 -12.29 17.98 -23.82
CA ALA A 133 -11.48 17.90 -22.60
C ALA A 133 -12.32 18.31 -21.37
N GLY A 134 -13.05 19.42 -21.47
CA GLY A 134 -13.96 19.88 -20.43
C GLY A 134 -15.06 18.88 -20.09
N LEU A 135 -15.67 18.23 -21.09
CA LEU A 135 -16.71 17.20 -20.87
C LEU A 135 -16.17 15.97 -20.15
N ILE A 136 -14.99 15.47 -20.54
CA ILE A 136 -14.36 14.31 -19.91
C ILE A 136 -13.95 14.64 -18.47
N LEU A 137 -13.32 15.80 -18.24
CA LEU A 137 -12.93 16.24 -16.91
C LEU A 137 -14.15 16.49 -16.00
N LEU A 138 -15.24 17.03 -16.54
CA LEU A 138 -16.49 17.20 -15.79
C LEU A 138 -17.04 15.84 -15.35
N LEU A 139 -17.08 14.86 -16.26
CA LEU A 139 -17.53 13.51 -15.93
C LEU A 139 -16.66 12.87 -14.84
N ILE A 140 -15.33 12.98 -14.96
CA ILE A 140 -14.39 12.48 -13.95
C ILE A 140 -14.67 13.11 -12.58
N ASN A 141 -14.83 14.44 -12.52
CA ASN A 141 -15.10 15.14 -11.26
C ASN A 141 -16.45 14.76 -10.65
N LEU A 142 -17.51 14.62 -11.46
CA LEU A 142 -18.84 14.22 -10.98
C LEU A 142 -18.84 12.79 -10.43
N VAL A 143 -18.19 11.86 -11.15
CA VAL A 143 -18.05 10.46 -10.70
C VAL A 143 -17.20 10.38 -9.43
N SER A 144 -16.11 11.12 -9.36
CA SER A 144 -15.24 11.19 -8.18
C SER A 144 -15.97 11.80 -6.97
N GLY A 145 -16.82 12.80 -7.20
CA GLY A 145 -17.65 13.42 -6.16
C GLY A 145 -18.73 12.48 -5.65
N ALA A 146 -19.38 11.74 -6.54
CA ALA A 146 -20.36 10.71 -6.17
C ALA A 146 -19.71 9.58 -5.34
N ALA A 147 -18.51 9.13 -5.74
CA ALA A 147 -17.74 8.14 -4.99
C ALA A 147 -17.36 8.67 -3.59
N LEU A 148 -16.92 9.94 -3.50
CA LEU A 148 -16.62 10.58 -2.22
C LEU A 148 -17.82 10.64 -1.29
N ILE A 149 -18.98 11.05 -1.80
CA ILE A 149 -20.24 11.07 -1.04
C ILE A 149 -20.61 9.66 -0.59
N GLY A 150 -20.40 8.65 -1.45
CA GLY A 150 -20.57 7.25 -1.10
C GLY A 150 -19.72 6.86 0.12
N VAL A 151 -18.41 7.08 0.06
CA VAL A 151 -17.47 6.77 1.15
C VAL A 151 -17.83 7.51 2.44
N MET A 152 -18.22 8.79 2.36
CA MET A 152 -18.62 9.56 3.54
C MET A 152 -19.90 9.01 4.21
N ARG A 153 -20.80 8.38 3.44
CA ARG A 153 -22.03 7.78 3.96
C ARG A 153 -21.79 6.37 4.50
N ASN A 154 -20.98 5.58 3.80
CA ASN A 154 -20.65 4.21 4.19
C ASN A 154 -19.11 4.05 4.15
N PRO A 155 -18.42 4.26 5.29
CA PRO A 155 -16.97 4.16 5.37
C PRO A 155 -16.40 2.82 4.89
N GLU A 156 -17.15 1.72 5.06
CA GLU A 156 -16.78 0.37 4.58
C GLU A 156 -16.57 0.32 3.05
N MET A 157 -17.16 1.23 2.28
CA MET A 157 -16.91 1.27 0.84
C MET A 157 -15.47 1.63 0.49
N GLN A 158 -14.73 2.30 1.38
CA GLN A 158 -13.35 2.75 1.14
C GLN A 158 -12.42 1.60 0.71
N THR A 159 -12.67 0.39 1.19
CA THR A 159 -11.88 -0.82 0.88
C THR A 159 -12.52 -1.71 -0.19
N SER A 160 -13.57 -1.24 -0.87
CA SER A 160 -14.26 -2.04 -1.87
C SER A 160 -13.48 -2.15 -3.19
N ASP A 161 -13.45 -3.36 -3.77
CA ASP A 161 -12.90 -3.61 -5.11
C ASP A 161 -13.54 -2.73 -6.18
N GLY A 162 -14.81 -2.40 -6.01
CA GLY A 162 -15.56 -1.52 -6.91
C GLY A 162 -14.97 -0.11 -6.97
N LEU A 163 -14.64 0.49 -5.82
CA LEU A 163 -14.01 1.80 -5.77
C LEU A 163 -12.60 1.79 -6.35
N GLU A 164 -11.81 0.74 -6.09
CA GLU A 164 -10.46 0.66 -6.66
C GLU A 164 -10.50 0.53 -8.19
N LYS A 165 -11.40 -0.31 -8.73
CA LYS A 165 -11.62 -0.39 -10.19
C LYS A 165 -12.06 0.95 -10.77
N LEU A 166 -12.96 1.65 -10.10
CA LEU A 166 -13.41 2.98 -10.52
C LEU A 166 -12.22 3.96 -10.59
N ALA A 167 -11.39 3.96 -9.56
CA ALA A 167 -10.22 4.82 -9.49
C ALA A 167 -9.15 4.48 -10.55
N GLN A 168 -8.99 3.20 -10.91
CA GLN A 168 -8.14 2.77 -12.02
C GLN A 168 -8.62 3.34 -13.36
N TRP A 169 -9.92 3.27 -13.65
CA TRP A 169 -10.49 3.82 -14.88
C TRP A 169 -10.45 5.35 -14.92
N ILE A 170 -10.74 6.03 -13.81
CA ILE A 170 -10.58 7.48 -13.69
C ILE A 170 -9.14 7.89 -14.00
N SER A 171 -8.16 7.19 -13.43
CA SER A 171 -6.74 7.41 -13.68
C SER A 171 -6.40 7.27 -15.17
N LEU A 172 -6.85 6.18 -15.80
CA LEU A 172 -6.61 5.94 -17.23
C LEU A 172 -7.22 7.04 -18.10
N VAL A 173 -8.52 7.33 -17.95
CA VAL A 173 -9.20 8.33 -18.78
C VAL A 173 -8.60 9.72 -18.54
N GLY A 174 -8.31 10.07 -17.29
CA GLY A 174 -7.65 11.33 -16.94
C GLY A 174 -6.27 11.49 -17.58
N SER A 175 -5.47 10.42 -17.61
CA SER A 175 -4.12 10.44 -18.23
C SER A 175 -4.14 10.73 -19.74
N LEU A 176 -5.28 10.50 -20.41
CA LEU A 176 -5.43 10.70 -21.85
C LEU A 176 -5.97 12.10 -22.21
N VAL A 177 -6.55 12.84 -21.26
CA VAL A 177 -7.08 14.21 -21.50
C VAL A 177 -6.04 15.16 -22.11
N PRO A 178 -4.75 15.18 -21.71
CA PRO A 178 -3.75 16.06 -22.31
C PRO A 178 -3.59 15.87 -23.83
N LEU A 179 -3.91 14.69 -24.38
CA LEU A 179 -3.87 14.47 -25.83
C LEU A 179 -4.79 15.43 -26.60
N LEU A 180 -5.94 15.81 -26.02
CA LEU A 180 -6.87 16.76 -26.64
C LEU A 180 -6.25 18.16 -26.73
N PHE A 181 -5.52 18.57 -25.70
CA PHE A 181 -4.78 19.83 -25.71
C PHE A 181 -3.58 19.78 -26.67
N ILE A 182 -2.91 18.63 -26.81
CA ILE A 182 -1.85 18.44 -27.81
C ILE A 182 -2.39 18.62 -29.23
N VAL A 183 -3.56 18.04 -29.53
CA VAL A 183 -4.21 18.23 -30.84
C VAL A 183 -4.55 19.70 -31.06
N GLN A 184 -5.15 20.37 -30.07
CA GLN A 184 -5.46 21.80 -30.14
C GLN A 184 -4.21 22.66 -30.39
N PHE A 185 -3.17 22.46 -29.60
CA PHE A 185 -1.93 23.22 -29.70
C PHE A 185 -1.21 22.97 -31.02
N THR A 186 -1.23 21.73 -31.51
CA THR A 186 -0.68 21.40 -32.83
C THR A 186 -1.42 22.11 -33.96
N GLN A 187 -2.76 22.21 -33.87
CA GLN A 187 -3.56 22.94 -34.86
C GLN A 187 -3.26 24.44 -34.84
N GLU A 188 -3.17 25.06 -33.66
CA GLU A 188 -2.80 26.48 -33.54
C GLU A 188 -1.37 26.75 -34.02
N ALA A 189 -0.40 25.88 -33.66
CA ALA A 189 0.99 26.01 -34.10
C ALA A 189 1.13 25.98 -35.64
N ARG A 190 0.36 25.13 -36.31
CA ARG A 190 0.38 25.01 -37.79
C ARG A 190 -0.18 26.24 -38.51
N ARG A 191 -1.02 27.03 -37.85
CA ARG A 191 -1.56 28.28 -38.40
C ARG A 191 -0.55 29.43 -38.34
N LEU A 192 0.48 29.32 -37.51
CA LEU A 192 1.53 30.33 -37.36
C LEU A 192 2.65 30.10 -38.37
N LYS A 193 3.12 31.18 -39.00
CA LYS A 193 4.36 31.14 -39.81
C LYS A 193 5.55 30.85 -38.89
N PRO A 194 6.58 30.11 -39.34
CA PRO A 194 7.83 29.99 -38.60
C PRO A 194 8.41 31.39 -38.34
N ASP A 195 8.88 31.63 -37.12
CA ASP A 195 9.42 32.93 -36.73
C ASP A 195 10.72 33.19 -37.51
N GLN A 196 10.72 34.21 -38.39
CA GLN A 196 11.86 34.51 -39.26
C GLN A 196 12.88 35.46 -38.61
N SER A 197 12.58 36.03 -37.44
CA SER A 197 13.47 36.94 -36.70
C SER A 197 14.02 36.27 -35.44
N VAL A 198 15.17 35.60 -35.55
CA VAL A 198 15.92 35.12 -34.39
C VAL A 198 16.59 36.33 -33.71
N THR A 199 16.10 36.70 -32.53
CA THR A 199 16.69 37.77 -31.69
C THR A 199 17.58 37.13 -30.61
N SER A 200 18.56 37.85 -30.06
CA SER A 200 19.44 37.29 -29.02
C SER A 200 18.68 36.82 -27.76
N SER A 201 17.55 37.44 -27.43
CA SER A 201 16.69 37.02 -26.31
C SER A 201 15.91 35.73 -26.57
N SER A 202 15.62 35.39 -27.83
CA SER A 202 14.97 34.11 -28.17
C SER A 202 15.95 32.95 -27.96
N ARG A 203 17.23 33.15 -28.30
CA ARG A 203 18.28 32.12 -28.16
C ARG A 203 18.51 31.68 -26.71
N THR A 204 18.54 32.63 -25.77
CA THR A 204 18.67 32.31 -24.33
C THR A 204 17.43 31.60 -23.80
N THR A 205 16.24 32.01 -24.24
CA THR A 205 14.98 31.37 -23.86
C THR A 205 14.93 29.92 -24.34
N ASP A 206 15.32 29.66 -25.59
CA ASP A 206 15.34 28.31 -26.18
C ASP A 206 16.33 27.37 -25.48
N GLN A 207 17.49 27.89 -25.06
CA GLN A 207 18.46 27.14 -24.26
C GLN A 207 17.91 26.76 -22.89
N VAL A 208 17.22 27.68 -22.20
CA VAL A 208 16.58 27.40 -20.90
C VAL A 208 15.48 26.35 -21.06
N LEU A 209 14.61 26.49 -22.07
CA LEU A 209 13.52 25.55 -22.32
C LEU A 209 14.06 24.15 -22.63
N THR A 210 15.10 24.05 -23.47
CA THR A 210 15.74 22.77 -23.81
C THR A 210 16.40 22.12 -22.59
N SER A 211 17.09 22.91 -21.77
CA SER A 211 17.72 22.42 -20.53
C SER A 211 16.67 21.90 -19.55
N LEU A 212 15.57 22.63 -19.37
CA LEU A 212 14.45 22.22 -18.52
C LEU A 212 13.80 20.93 -19.03
N SER A 213 13.57 20.83 -20.34
CA SER A 213 13.06 19.61 -20.98
C SER A 213 13.98 18.40 -20.74
N ALA A 214 15.29 18.58 -20.86
CA ALA A 214 16.26 17.51 -20.60
C ALA A 214 16.22 17.05 -19.14
N VAL A 215 16.18 17.99 -18.19
CA VAL A 215 16.04 17.67 -16.76
C VAL A 215 14.76 16.89 -16.48
N VAL A 216 13.63 17.32 -17.05
CA VAL A 216 12.34 16.63 -16.88
C VAL A 216 12.40 15.20 -17.42
N VAL A 217 13.00 14.99 -18.59
CA VAL A 217 13.18 13.64 -19.16
C VAL A 217 14.02 12.76 -18.24
N VAL A 218 15.14 13.28 -17.73
CA VAL A 218 16.00 12.54 -16.79
C VAL A 218 15.23 12.18 -15.52
N LEU A 219 14.49 13.11 -14.94
CA LEU A 219 13.69 12.84 -13.73
C LEU A 219 12.62 11.78 -13.98
N VAL A 220 11.88 11.87 -15.09
CA VAL A 220 10.86 10.87 -15.44
C VAL A 220 11.49 9.50 -15.68
N LEU A 221 12.63 9.42 -16.35
CA LEU A 221 13.33 8.16 -16.57
C LEU A 221 13.84 7.56 -15.26
N VAL A 222 14.53 8.34 -14.43
CA VAL A 222 15.10 7.85 -13.16
C VAL A 222 13.99 7.37 -12.22
N PHE A 223 13.03 8.24 -11.91
CA PHE A 223 11.96 7.87 -10.97
C PHE A 223 10.97 6.87 -11.57
N GLY A 224 10.74 6.92 -12.88
CA GLY A 224 9.89 5.96 -13.58
C GLY A 224 10.49 4.56 -13.61
N VAL A 225 11.80 4.43 -13.85
CA VAL A 225 12.50 3.13 -13.78
C VAL A 225 12.52 2.59 -12.36
N MET A 226 12.81 3.44 -11.36
CA MET A 226 12.76 3.02 -9.95
C MET A 226 11.37 2.48 -9.58
N LEU A 227 10.32 3.22 -9.93
CA LEU A 227 8.95 2.80 -9.66
C LEU A 227 8.57 1.51 -10.41
N ALA A 228 8.91 1.41 -11.69
CA ALA A 228 8.61 0.24 -12.50
C ALA A 228 9.35 -1.01 -12.00
N GLN A 229 10.61 -0.88 -11.60
CA GLN A 229 11.40 -1.96 -11.03
C GLN A 229 10.81 -2.43 -9.70
N GLU A 230 10.48 -1.50 -8.80
CA GLU A 230 9.89 -1.82 -7.51
C GLU A 230 8.52 -2.50 -7.67
N ALA A 231 7.69 -1.97 -8.58
CA ALA A 231 6.39 -2.55 -8.90
C ALA A 231 6.51 -3.96 -9.49
N TYR A 232 7.48 -4.18 -10.39
CA TYR A 232 7.79 -5.50 -10.93
C TYR A 232 8.20 -6.48 -9.83
N MET A 233 9.12 -6.07 -8.95
CA MET A 233 9.57 -6.91 -7.84
C MET A 233 8.43 -7.25 -6.88
N SER A 234 7.59 -6.28 -6.53
CA SER A 234 6.39 -6.51 -5.69
C SER A 234 5.44 -7.53 -6.34
N SER A 235 5.13 -7.37 -7.63
CA SER A 235 4.29 -8.32 -8.37
C SER A 235 4.90 -9.72 -8.45
N TYR A 236 6.21 -9.80 -8.69
CA TYR A 236 6.96 -11.05 -8.74
C TYR A 236 6.88 -11.80 -7.39
N TRP A 237 7.17 -11.11 -6.28
CA TRP A 237 7.14 -11.71 -4.96
C TRP A 237 5.73 -12.14 -4.55
N ASN A 238 4.69 -11.36 -4.86
CA ASN A 238 3.31 -11.75 -4.59
C ASN A 238 2.95 -13.08 -5.28
N LYS A 239 3.29 -13.22 -6.57
CA LYS A 239 3.06 -14.47 -7.32
C LYS A 239 3.88 -15.63 -6.76
N ARG A 240 5.15 -15.38 -6.43
CA ARG A 240 6.06 -16.38 -5.87
C ARG A 240 5.59 -16.87 -4.50
N ASN A 241 5.20 -15.96 -3.61
CA ASN A 241 4.71 -16.28 -2.27
C ASN A 241 3.44 -17.10 -2.35
N ALA A 242 2.49 -16.73 -3.22
CA ALA A 242 1.29 -17.54 -3.46
C ALA A 242 1.63 -18.97 -3.92
N ALA A 243 2.59 -19.13 -4.84
CA ALA A 243 3.03 -20.45 -5.29
C ALA A 243 3.73 -21.27 -4.17
N ILE A 244 4.55 -20.63 -3.35
CA ILE A 244 5.19 -21.26 -2.18
C ILE A 244 4.13 -21.69 -1.16
N THR A 245 3.16 -20.83 -0.87
CA THR A 245 2.05 -21.16 0.04
C THR A 245 1.26 -22.35 -0.47
N GLN A 246 1.00 -22.45 -1.78
CA GLN A 246 0.34 -23.63 -2.36
C GLN A 246 1.14 -24.92 -2.15
N GLN A 247 2.47 -24.88 -2.29
CA GLN A 247 3.32 -26.05 -2.01
C GLN A 247 3.32 -26.43 -0.53
N MET A 248 3.32 -25.44 0.37
CA MET A 248 3.21 -25.68 1.80
C MET A 248 1.88 -26.36 2.13
N VAL A 249 0.76 -25.81 1.64
CA VAL A 249 -0.61 -26.32 1.89
C VAL A 249 -0.74 -27.79 1.55
N GLN A 250 -0.11 -28.27 0.47
CA GLN A 250 -0.17 -29.68 0.04
C GLN A 250 0.38 -30.68 1.08
N ARG A 251 1.17 -30.20 2.06
CA ARG A 251 1.71 -31.06 3.13
C ARG A 251 0.76 -31.20 4.31
N PHE A 252 -0.24 -30.32 4.43
CA PHE A 252 -1.12 -30.21 5.58
C PHE A 252 -2.47 -30.86 5.31
N GLU A 253 -3.14 -31.27 6.39
CA GLU A 253 -4.55 -31.65 6.38
C GLU A 253 -5.39 -30.36 6.54
N GLU A 254 -6.31 -30.10 5.60
CA GLU A 254 -7.25 -28.99 5.74
C GLU A 254 -8.48 -29.46 6.53
N GLU A 255 -8.76 -28.78 7.63
CA GLU A 255 -9.84 -29.09 8.56
C GLU A 255 -10.70 -27.86 8.84
N ALA A 256 -11.83 -28.06 9.52
CA ALA A 256 -12.71 -26.99 9.94
C ALA A 256 -13.23 -27.23 11.37
N TYR A 257 -13.26 -26.17 12.15
CA TYR A 257 -13.92 -26.13 13.44
C TYR A 257 -15.22 -25.32 13.30
N VAL A 258 -16.32 -25.86 13.79
CA VAL A 258 -17.61 -25.16 13.87
C VAL A 258 -17.94 -24.95 15.34
N ASN A 259 -18.13 -23.70 15.74
CA ASN A 259 -18.47 -23.38 17.13
C ASN A 259 -19.97 -23.60 17.39
N LYS A 260 -20.39 -23.39 18.64
CA LYS A 260 -21.79 -23.54 19.08
C LYS A 260 -22.77 -22.59 18.38
N ASP A 261 -22.26 -21.44 17.90
CA ASP A 261 -23.04 -20.38 17.27
C ASP A 261 -23.14 -20.58 15.74
N GLY A 262 -22.45 -21.59 15.21
CA GLY A 262 -22.42 -21.95 13.78
C GLY A 262 -21.30 -21.27 12.99
N ASP A 263 -20.45 -20.46 13.64
CA ASP A 263 -19.28 -19.87 13.01
C ASP A 263 -18.27 -20.97 12.66
N THR A 264 -17.57 -20.80 11.54
CA THR A 264 -16.64 -21.80 11.03
C THR A 264 -15.25 -21.22 10.84
N LEU A 265 -14.24 -21.86 11.44
CA LEU A 265 -12.83 -21.59 11.16
C LEU A 265 -12.23 -22.74 10.36
N ARG A 266 -11.82 -22.47 9.13
CA ARG A 266 -10.95 -23.39 8.37
C ARG A 266 -9.50 -23.22 8.81
N TYR A 267 -8.75 -24.30 8.82
CA TYR A 267 -7.34 -24.27 9.18
C TYR A 267 -6.57 -25.42 8.53
N LEU A 268 -5.25 -25.24 8.45
CA LEU A 268 -4.32 -26.30 8.12
C LEU A 268 -3.73 -26.88 9.40
N LEU A 269 -3.69 -28.21 9.49
CA LEU A 269 -3.05 -28.95 10.56
C LEU A 269 -1.96 -29.87 9.97
N LEU A 270 -0.76 -29.78 10.53
CA LEU A 270 0.30 -30.76 10.28
C LEU A 270 0.69 -31.43 11.59
N LYS A 271 0.62 -32.75 11.62
CA LYS A 271 1.05 -33.57 12.77
C LYS A 271 2.57 -33.76 12.74
N PRO A 272 3.23 -33.99 13.89
CA PRO A 272 4.65 -34.39 13.89
C PRO A 272 4.85 -35.68 13.08
N LEU A 273 6.07 -35.89 12.58
CA LEU A 273 6.40 -37.16 11.94
C LEU A 273 6.19 -38.31 12.92
N ASP A 274 5.59 -39.40 12.45
CA ASP A 274 5.32 -40.61 13.24
C ASP A 274 4.56 -40.33 14.56
N TYR A 275 3.57 -39.43 14.50
CA TYR A 275 2.77 -39.01 15.65
C TYR A 275 2.31 -40.19 16.52
N ALA A 276 2.76 -40.16 17.79
CA ALA A 276 2.41 -41.16 18.79
C ALA A 276 1.47 -40.55 19.84
N PRO A 277 0.21 -41.02 19.97
CA PRO A 277 -0.77 -40.45 20.91
C PRO A 277 -0.37 -40.53 22.39
N ASN A 278 0.60 -41.38 22.76
CA ASN A 278 1.13 -41.48 24.12
C ASN A 278 2.26 -40.49 24.43
N GLN A 279 2.72 -39.72 23.44
CA GLN A 279 3.74 -38.68 23.58
C GLN A 279 3.10 -37.30 23.42
N LYS A 280 3.54 -36.32 24.23
CA LYS A 280 3.12 -34.92 24.10
C LYS A 280 4.06 -34.14 23.19
N TYR A 281 3.51 -33.36 22.27
CA TYR A 281 4.26 -32.55 21.31
C TYR A 281 3.89 -31.06 21.41
N PRO A 282 4.83 -30.12 21.20
CA PRO A 282 4.51 -28.70 21.08
C PRO A 282 3.47 -28.41 19.99
N LEU A 283 2.83 -27.26 20.09
CA LEU A 283 1.95 -26.72 19.05
C LEU A 283 2.44 -25.33 18.63
N VAL A 284 2.68 -25.15 17.33
CA VAL A 284 3.08 -23.87 16.73
C VAL A 284 1.89 -23.28 15.99
N VAL A 285 1.33 -22.19 16.51
CA VAL A 285 0.29 -21.38 15.88
C VAL A 285 0.96 -20.37 14.95
N THR A 286 0.70 -20.47 13.66
CA THR A 286 1.26 -19.53 12.67
C THR A 286 0.12 -18.72 12.04
N LEU A 287 0.07 -17.42 12.29
CA LEU A 287 -0.98 -16.51 11.87
C LEU A 287 -0.64 -15.88 10.50
N PRO A 288 -1.33 -16.25 9.41
CA PRO A 288 -1.12 -15.65 8.08
C PRO A 288 -1.71 -14.23 7.97
N TYR A 289 -1.28 -13.43 6.99
CA TYR A 289 -1.84 -12.09 6.76
C TYR A 289 -2.96 -12.07 5.70
N ASN A 290 -3.07 -13.13 4.88
CA ASN A 290 -4.09 -13.28 3.84
C ASN A 290 -4.23 -14.76 3.49
N LYS A 291 -5.41 -15.36 3.70
CA LYS A 291 -5.62 -16.81 3.54
C LYS A 291 -4.58 -17.60 4.36
N TYR A 292 -3.63 -18.27 3.71
CA TYR A 292 -2.50 -18.98 4.34
C TYR A 292 -1.14 -18.31 4.04
N GLU A 293 -1.12 -17.16 3.36
CA GLU A 293 0.11 -16.42 3.05
C GLU A 293 0.69 -15.75 4.29
N GLY A 294 2.03 -15.72 4.39
CA GLY A 294 2.74 -15.18 5.56
C GLY A 294 2.95 -16.18 6.69
N ALA A 295 2.61 -17.46 6.48
CA ALA A 295 2.85 -18.52 7.44
C ALA A 295 4.31 -19.06 7.39
N GLU A 296 5.31 -18.17 7.49
CA GLU A 296 6.71 -18.50 7.19
C GLU A 296 7.31 -19.54 8.15
N VAL A 297 6.99 -19.47 9.45
CA VAL A 297 7.48 -20.47 10.41
C VAL A 297 6.85 -21.85 10.17
N ALA A 298 5.55 -21.92 9.82
CA ALA A 298 4.92 -23.17 9.43
C ALA A 298 5.56 -23.75 8.16
N LYS A 299 5.89 -22.91 7.17
CA LYS A 299 6.62 -23.32 5.98
C LYS A 299 7.97 -23.94 6.34
N LEU A 300 8.80 -23.25 7.13
CA LEU A 300 10.11 -23.76 7.57
C LEU A 300 9.98 -25.09 8.33
N LEU A 301 9.07 -25.14 9.31
CA LEU A 301 8.87 -26.32 10.13
C LEU A 301 8.24 -27.48 9.37
N SER A 302 7.55 -27.24 8.25
CA SER A 302 6.98 -28.30 7.41
C SER A 302 8.01 -29.02 6.53
N GLU A 303 9.25 -28.51 6.43
CA GLU A 303 10.33 -29.17 5.69
C GLU A 303 10.86 -30.40 6.44
N GLN A 304 11.23 -31.45 5.70
CA GLN A 304 11.55 -32.76 6.28
C GLN A 304 12.61 -32.71 7.39
N ALA A 305 13.68 -31.94 7.19
CA ALA A 305 14.76 -31.82 8.18
C ALA A 305 14.25 -31.19 9.49
N ASN A 306 13.52 -30.08 9.38
CA ASN A 306 12.97 -29.37 10.54
C ASN A 306 11.86 -30.17 11.23
N ARG A 307 10.99 -30.88 10.48
CA ARG A 307 9.97 -31.76 11.08
C ARG A 307 10.60 -32.88 11.92
N SER A 308 11.75 -33.39 11.49
CA SER A 308 12.48 -34.42 12.22
C SER A 308 13.19 -33.87 13.46
N GLN A 309 13.78 -32.68 13.35
CA GLN A 309 14.53 -32.07 14.45
C GLN A 309 13.62 -31.43 15.50
N TYR A 310 12.49 -30.87 15.07
CA TYR A 310 11.54 -30.12 15.90
C TYR A 310 10.13 -30.70 15.76
N PRO A 311 9.86 -31.91 16.29
CA PRO A 311 8.56 -32.55 16.15
C PRO A 311 7.49 -31.74 16.90
N ALA A 312 6.56 -31.14 16.17
CA ALA A 312 5.44 -30.36 16.67
C ALA A 312 4.20 -30.51 15.80
N PHE A 313 3.06 -30.16 16.36
CA PHE A 313 1.89 -29.80 15.58
C PHE A 313 2.07 -28.40 15.00
N LEU A 314 1.71 -28.20 13.74
CA LEU A 314 1.63 -26.89 13.10
C LEU A 314 0.17 -26.58 12.82
N PHE A 315 -0.31 -25.44 13.33
CA PHE A 315 -1.67 -24.97 13.13
C PHE A 315 -1.65 -23.62 12.43
N VAL A 316 -2.27 -23.55 11.25
CA VAL A 316 -2.35 -22.34 10.42
C VAL A 316 -3.83 -22.02 10.17
N PRO A 317 -4.45 -21.11 10.93
CA PRO A 317 -5.84 -20.72 10.70
C PRO A 317 -5.96 -19.95 9.37
N TYR A 318 -7.06 -20.14 8.65
CA TYR A 318 -7.34 -19.39 7.43
C TYR A 318 -7.71 -17.95 7.78
N CYS A 319 -6.98 -16.97 7.24
CA CYS A 319 -7.31 -15.55 7.35
C CYS A 319 -8.33 -15.13 6.27
N PRO A 320 -9.58 -14.78 6.61
CA PRO A 320 -10.54 -14.28 5.65
C PRO A 320 -10.10 -12.91 5.07
N PRO A 321 -10.36 -12.65 3.77
CA PRO A 321 -10.16 -11.32 3.22
C PRO A 321 -10.96 -10.27 4.00
N GLY A 322 -10.31 -9.19 4.45
CA GLY A 322 -10.97 -8.11 5.20
C GLY A 322 -11.02 -8.28 6.71
N GLU A 323 -10.53 -9.41 7.24
CA GLU A 323 -10.51 -9.71 8.67
C GLU A 323 -9.08 -10.00 9.15
N GLY A 324 -8.87 -9.99 10.47
CA GLY A 324 -7.58 -10.24 11.11
C GLY A 324 -7.68 -11.01 12.41
N TRP A 325 -6.65 -10.89 13.22
CA TRP A 325 -6.46 -11.68 14.45
C TRP A 325 -6.54 -10.81 15.72
N GLY A 326 -7.01 -9.57 15.59
CA GLY A 326 -6.95 -8.55 16.64
C GLY A 326 -5.68 -7.70 16.58
N GLY A 327 -5.53 -6.79 17.53
CA GLY A 327 -4.40 -5.86 17.64
C GLY A 327 -4.41 -4.65 16.68
N ILE A 328 -5.21 -4.68 15.60
CA ILE A 328 -5.37 -3.53 14.69
C ILE A 328 -6.63 -2.74 15.08
N PRO A 329 -6.51 -1.46 15.47
CA PRO A 329 -7.66 -0.64 15.87
C PRO A 329 -8.74 -0.56 14.78
N ASN A 330 -10.00 -0.76 15.16
CA ASN A 330 -11.17 -0.69 14.28
C ASN A 330 -11.13 -1.64 13.07
N TYR A 331 -10.40 -2.76 13.17
CA TYR A 331 -10.34 -3.79 12.13
C TYR A 331 -11.06 -5.07 12.60
N PRO A 332 -11.89 -5.71 11.75
CA PRO A 332 -12.57 -6.95 12.11
C PRO A 332 -11.61 -8.08 12.53
N THR A 333 -12.00 -8.89 13.51
CA THR A 333 -11.16 -9.96 14.10
C THR A 333 -11.90 -11.27 14.26
N ILE A 334 -11.17 -12.38 14.15
CA ILE A 334 -11.65 -13.76 14.37
C ILE A 334 -10.86 -14.51 15.45
N ASP A 335 -10.22 -13.78 16.37
CA ASP A 335 -9.42 -14.34 17.47
C ASP A 335 -10.21 -15.30 18.37
N THR A 336 -11.47 -14.99 18.70
CA THR A 336 -12.31 -15.86 19.55
C THR A 336 -12.41 -17.29 19.04
N ILE A 337 -12.80 -17.48 17.76
CA ILE A 337 -12.95 -18.83 17.18
C ILE A 337 -11.59 -19.54 17.03
N VAL A 338 -10.50 -18.80 16.89
CA VAL A 338 -9.15 -19.37 16.91
C VAL A 338 -8.85 -19.96 18.30
N PHE A 339 -9.10 -19.23 19.38
CA PHE A 339 -8.91 -19.75 20.74
C PHE A 339 -9.81 -20.96 21.06
N GLU A 340 -11.06 -20.95 20.60
CA GLU A 340 -11.97 -22.11 20.73
C GLU A 340 -11.44 -23.34 20.00
N THR A 341 -10.90 -23.14 18.79
CA THR A 341 -10.28 -24.21 17.99
C THR A 341 -9.06 -24.78 18.70
N LEU A 342 -8.18 -23.94 19.28
CA LEU A 342 -7.03 -24.40 20.05
C LEU A 342 -7.46 -25.26 21.26
N GLN A 343 -8.53 -24.87 21.98
CA GLN A 343 -9.08 -25.69 23.06
C GLN A 343 -9.68 -27.01 22.58
N ASN A 344 -10.26 -27.04 21.37
CA ASN A 344 -10.78 -28.26 20.77
C ASN A 344 -9.63 -29.22 20.41
N LEU A 345 -8.58 -28.72 19.76
CA LEU A 345 -7.40 -29.49 19.38
C LEU A 345 -6.70 -30.09 20.60
N LYS A 346 -6.53 -29.33 21.68
CA LYS A 346 -5.96 -29.82 22.96
C LYS A 346 -6.71 -31.02 23.56
N ARG A 347 -8.02 -31.13 23.30
CA ARG A 347 -8.83 -32.27 23.77
C ARG A 347 -8.72 -33.51 22.88
N GLN A 348 -8.35 -33.33 21.61
CA GLN A 348 -8.33 -34.40 20.60
C GLN A 348 -6.93 -34.95 20.35
N LEU A 349 -5.89 -34.14 20.58
CA LEU A 349 -4.51 -34.43 20.23
C LEU A 349 -3.62 -34.35 21.47
N SER A 350 -2.52 -35.10 21.46
CA SER A 350 -1.54 -35.12 22.55
C SER A 350 -0.60 -33.91 22.47
N ILE A 351 -1.17 -32.73 22.72
CA ILE A 351 -0.45 -31.45 22.73
C ILE A 351 0.18 -31.23 24.11
N ASP A 352 1.44 -30.79 24.10
CA ASP A 352 2.14 -30.30 25.29
C ASP A 352 1.69 -28.87 25.58
N GLU A 353 0.78 -28.72 26.54
CA GLU A 353 0.19 -27.43 26.87
C GLU A 353 1.19 -26.41 27.41
N ALA A 354 2.35 -26.84 27.92
CA ALA A 354 3.42 -25.96 28.36
C ALA A 354 4.30 -25.47 27.20
N ARG A 355 4.07 -25.93 25.96
CA ARG A 355 4.87 -25.59 24.76
C ARG A 355 3.96 -25.23 23.59
N LEU A 356 3.08 -24.27 23.82
CA LEU A 356 2.34 -23.58 22.77
C LEU A 356 3.09 -22.32 22.35
N TYR A 357 3.26 -22.16 21.05
CA TYR A 357 3.97 -21.03 20.48
C TYR A 357 3.07 -20.27 19.50
N VAL A 358 3.24 -18.96 19.38
CA VAL A 358 2.54 -18.15 18.37
C VAL A 358 3.50 -17.31 17.55
N THR A 359 3.25 -17.21 16.25
CA THR A 359 4.04 -16.38 15.34
C THR A 359 3.18 -15.90 14.20
N GLY A 360 3.57 -14.79 13.60
CA GLY A 360 2.88 -14.26 12.45
C GLY A 360 3.56 -13.01 11.92
N ILE A 361 3.25 -12.73 10.66
CA ILE A 361 3.83 -11.66 9.87
C ILE A 361 2.79 -10.59 9.60
N SER A 362 3.15 -9.31 9.72
CA SER A 362 2.30 -8.16 9.38
C SER A 362 1.01 -8.20 10.19
N ARG A 363 -0.15 -8.42 9.55
CA ARG A 363 -1.42 -8.69 10.25
C ARG A 363 -1.30 -9.86 11.25
N GLY A 364 -0.57 -10.92 10.90
CA GLY A 364 -0.23 -12.01 11.82
C GLY A 364 0.72 -11.60 12.95
N GLY A 365 1.55 -10.58 12.73
CA GLY A 365 2.41 -9.99 13.76
C GLY A 365 1.60 -9.21 14.79
N TYR A 366 0.64 -8.39 14.35
CA TYR A 366 -0.39 -7.80 15.22
C TYR A 366 -1.13 -8.89 16.01
N GLY A 367 -1.57 -9.95 15.34
CA GLY A 367 -2.20 -11.10 15.97
C GLY A 367 -1.33 -11.78 17.02
N SER A 368 -0.03 -11.93 16.77
CA SER A 368 0.89 -12.56 17.71
C SER A 368 1.02 -11.75 18.99
N TRP A 369 1.18 -10.42 18.88
CA TRP A 369 1.16 -9.51 20.03
C TRP A 369 -0.18 -9.54 20.76
N HIS A 370 -1.29 -9.47 20.03
CA HIS A 370 -2.65 -9.52 20.59
C HIS A 370 -2.90 -10.82 21.36
N PHE A 371 -2.46 -11.96 20.82
CA PHE A 371 -2.69 -13.27 21.41
C PHE A 371 -1.97 -13.42 22.74
N ILE A 372 -0.70 -13.02 22.83
CA ILE A 372 0.04 -13.08 24.10
C ILE A 372 -0.38 -12.00 25.09
N GLY A 373 -0.91 -10.86 24.62
CA GLY A 373 -1.46 -9.81 25.48
C GLY A 373 -2.79 -10.20 26.12
N LEU A 374 -3.64 -10.94 25.41
CA LEU A 374 -4.94 -11.39 25.92
C LEU A 374 -4.89 -12.73 26.66
N ARG A 375 -4.06 -13.65 26.17
CA ARG A 375 -3.96 -15.03 26.67
C ARG A 375 -2.50 -15.39 26.98
N PRO A 376 -1.83 -14.66 27.88
CA PRO A 376 -0.46 -14.98 28.27
C PRO A 376 -0.36 -16.36 28.95
N ASP A 377 -1.48 -16.84 29.50
CA ASP A 377 -1.62 -18.11 30.21
C ASP A 377 -1.50 -19.35 29.31
N ILE A 378 -1.48 -19.20 27.99
CA ILE A 378 -1.42 -20.38 27.09
C ILE A 378 -0.24 -20.40 26.13
N PHE A 379 0.60 -19.36 26.07
CA PHE A 379 1.73 -19.31 25.15
C PHE A 379 3.05 -19.28 25.93
N ALA A 380 3.94 -20.22 25.62
CA ALA A 380 5.29 -20.25 26.14
C ALA A 380 6.21 -19.25 25.42
N ALA A 381 5.97 -19.02 24.13
CA ALA A 381 6.79 -18.11 23.33
C ALA A 381 6.04 -17.48 22.16
N ALA A 382 6.53 -16.33 21.72
CA ALA A 382 6.04 -15.66 20.53
C ALA A 382 7.16 -15.12 19.62
N ILE A 383 6.91 -15.16 18.31
CA ILE A 383 7.71 -14.51 17.27
C ILE A 383 6.82 -13.55 16.45
N PRO A 384 6.54 -12.33 16.95
CA PRO A 384 5.84 -11.29 16.20
C PRO A 384 6.77 -10.66 15.16
N VAL A 385 6.33 -10.56 13.90
CA VAL A 385 7.13 -10.00 12.79
C VAL A 385 6.39 -8.86 12.10
N CYS A 386 7.00 -7.67 12.02
CA CYS A 386 6.47 -6.46 11.38
C CYS A 386 5.01 -6.13 11.76
N GLY A 387 4.66 -6.30 13.05
CA GLY A 387 3.35 -5.95 13.61
C GLY A 387 3.46 -4.87 14.70
N GLY A 388 2.31 -4.40 15.18
CA GLY A 388 2.21 -3.52 16.34
C GLY A 388 1.58 -4.23 17.54
N GLY A 389 2.12 -4.02 18.73
CA GLY A 389 1.49 -4.45 19.99
C GLY A 389 0.78 -3.29 20.69
N ASP A 390 -0.16 -3.59 21.57
CA ASP A 390 -0.77 -2.61 22.47
C ASP A 390 0.07 -2.51 23.76
N PRO A 391 0.80 -1.40 23.98
CA PRO A 391 1.64 -1.22 25.17
C PRO A 391 0.88 -1.37 26.50
N SER A 392 -0.44 -1.12 26.52
CA SER A 392 -1.24 -1.27 27.75
C SER A 392 -1.33 -2.73 28.23
N LEU A 393 -1.14 -3.69 27.33
CA LEU A 393 -1.13 -5.12 27.62
C LEU A 393 0.26 -5.67 27.95
N ALA A 394 1.31 -4.84 27.98
CA ALA A 394 2.69 -5.29 28.16
C ALA A 394 2.92 -6.09 29.45
N HIS A 395 2.23 -5.70 30.55
CA HIS A 395 2.30 -6.38 31.85
C HIS A 395 1.84 -7.84 31.79
N ASN A 396 0.99 -8.21 30.84
CA ASN A 396 0.55 -9.59 30.64
C ASN A 396 1.65 -10.44 29.99
N MET A 397 2.60 -9.82 29.28
CA MET A 397 3.55 -10.52 28.41
C MET A 397 4.89 -10.82 29.09
N THR A 398 5.08 -10.43 30.35
CA THR A 398 6.38 -10.51 31.05
C THR A 398 6.90 -11.94 31.20
N ASP A 399 5.99 -12.91 31.33
CA ASP A 399 6.32 -14.34 31.47
C ASP A 399 6.36 -15.09 30.13
N VAL A 400 6.03 -14.41 29.02
CA VAL A 400 6.06 -15.00 27.68
C VAL A 400 7.40 -14.72 27.04
N SER A 401 8.08 -15.76 26.53
CA SER A 401 9.35 -15.57 25.82
C SER A 401 9.13 -14.95 24.44
N VAL A 402 9.55 -13.71 24.24
CA VAL A 402 9.33 -12.98 22.99
C VAL A 402 10.64 -12.81 22.21
N TRP A 403 10.61 -13.08 20.90
CA TRP A 403 11.63 -12.62 19.95
C TRP A 403 10.95 -11.95 18.76
N ALA A 404 10.88 -10.63 18.79
CA ALA A 404 10.22 -9.83 17.77
C ALA A 404 11.19 -9.32 16.69
N PHE A 405 10.66 -9.09 15.49
CA PHE A 405 11.44 -8.64 14.32
C PHE A 405 10.73 -7.50 13.59
N HIS A 406 11.49 -6.51 13.09
CA HIS A 406 10.93 -5.43 12.27
C HIS A 406 11.97 -4.84 11.30
N GLY A 407 11.53 -4.37 10.14
CA GLY A 407 12.35 -3.53 9.25
C GLY A 407 12.29 -2.06 9.66
N ARG A 408 13.43 -1.37 9.72
CA ARG A 408 13.49 0.05 10.12
C ARG A 408 12.70 0.96 9.17
N ASN A 409 12.71 0.63 7.88
CA ASN A 409 12.12 1.42 6.81
C ASN A 409 10.71 0.95 6.44
N ASP A 410 10.05 0.16 7.28
CA ASP A 410 8.71 -0.37 7.03
C ASP A 410 7.68 0.78 6.89
N ARG A 411 7.08 0.87 5.69
CA ARG A 411 6.05 1.86 5.33
C ARG A 411 4.63 1.32 5.42
N ASN A 412 4.48 0.00 5.59
CA ASN A 412 3.19 -0.65 5.76
C ASN A 412 2.77 -0.61 7.22
N VAL A 413 3.69 -1.00 8.10
CA VAL A 413 3.53 -0.96 9.54
C VAL A 413 4.69 -0.15 10.10
N PRO A 414 4.46 1.02 10.71
CA PRO A 414 5.56 1.80 11.26
C PRO A 414 6.33 1.00 12.31
N VAL A 415 7.67 1.04 12.24
CA VAL A 415 8.57 0.34 13.17
C VAL A 415 8.30 0.68 14.65
N SER A 416 7.73 1.86 14.93
CA SER A 416 7.29 2.24 16.28
C SER A 416 6.32 1.22 16.88
N GLY A 417 5.46 0.59 16.08
CA GLY A 417 4.52 -0.42 16.57
C GLY A 417 5.19 -1.59 17.30
N SER A 418 6.42 -1.97 16.91
CA SER A 418 7.20 -2.96 17.66
C SER A 418 8.09 -2.33 18.74
N ARG A 419 8.68 -1.16 18.49
CA ARG A 419 9.51 -0.48 19.50
C ARG A 419 8.73 -0.16 20.77
N ASP A 420 7.53 0.40 20.62
CA ASP A 420 6.71 0.88 21.73
C ASP A 420 6.29 -0.28 22.65
N ILE A 421 5.87 -1.43 22.09
CA ILE A 421 5.53 -2.61 22.90
C ILE A 421 6.77 -3.28 23.52
N ILE A 422 7.91 -3.31 22.81
CA ILE A 422 9.16 -3.85 23.36
C ILE A 422 9.63 -3.03 24.55
N GLU A 423 9.56 -1.70 24.47
CA GLU A 423 9.87 -0.80 25.57
C GLU A 423 8.92 -1.02 26.74
N ALA A 424 7.61 -1.06 26.50
CA ALA A 424 6.62 -1.28 27.54
C ALA A 424 6.76 -2.63 28.27
N ILE A 425 7.14 -3.71 27.57
CA ILE A 425 7.40 -5.02 28.22
C ILE A 425 8.63 -4.92 29.13
N LYS A 426 9.69 -4.24 28.69
CA LYS A 426 10.88 -4.02 29.52
C LYS A 426 10.56 -3.19 30.77
N GLU A 427 9.76 -2.14 30.62
CA GLU A 427 9.29 -1.33 31.74
C GLU A 427 8.42 -2.14 32.73
N ALA A 428 7.65 -3.10 32.23
CA ALA A 428 6.88 -4.03 33.05
C ALA A 428 7.72 -5.13 33.72
N GLY A 429 9.03 -5.21 33.42
CA GLY A 429 9.96 -6.18 34.00
C GLY A 429 10.18 -7.46 33.19
N GLY A 430 9.69 -7.53 31.95
CA GLY A 430 9.97 -8.62 31.02
C GLY A 430 11.28 -8.41 30.23
N GLU A 431 11.77 -9.47 29.59
CA GLU A 431 13.05 -9.46 28.86
C GLU A 431 12.88 -9.88 27.38
N PRO A 432 12.14 -9.09 26.57
CA PRO A 432 11.87 -9.47 25.19
C PRO A 432 13.13 -9.29 24.32
N ARG A 433 13.36 -10.24 23.41
CA ARG A 433 14.36 -10.10 22.35
C ARG A 433 13.77 -9.32 21.18
N TYR A 434 14.55 -8.41 20.62
CA TYR A 434 14.13 -7.61 19.46
C TYR A 434 15.27 -7.51 18.44
N THR A 435 14.95 -7.79 17.18
CA THR A 435 15.88 -7.64 16.05
C THR A 435 15.28 -6.68 15.05
N GLU A 436 15.94 -5.53 14.88
CA GLU A 436 15.57 -4.53 13.89
C GLU A 436 16.55 -4.57 12.72
N PHE A 437 16.03 -4.74 11.50
CA PHE A 437 16.83 -4.74 10.29
C PHE A 437 16.98 -3.29 9.77
N PRO A 438 18.21 -2.73 9.74
CA PRO A 438 18.41 -1.28 9.57
C PRO A 438 18.08 -0.77 8.16
N ASP A 439 18.23 -1.62 7.15
CA ASP A 439 18.07 -1.26 5.74
C ASP A 439 16.80 -1.83 5.11
N GLU A 440 16.02 -2.60 5.88
CA GLU A 440 14.88 -3.34 5.35
C GLU A 440 13.54 -2.61 5.60
N GLY A 441 12.62 -2.77 4.64
CA GLY A 441 11.22 -2.34 4.73
C GLY A 441 10.31 -3.42 5.33
N HIS A 442 9.09 -3.55 4.79
CA HIS A 442 8.09 -4.49 5.33
C HIS A 442 8.47 -5.97 5.16
N ASN A 443 9.10 -6.32 4.02
CA ASN A 443 9.23 -7.70 3.55
C ASN A 443 10.45 -8.44 4.11
N ILE A 444 10.52 -8.64 5.43
CA ILE A 444 11.69 -9.24 6.11
C ILE A 444 11.61 -10.77 6.30
N TRP A 445 10.67 -11.45 5.66
CA TRP A 445 10.37 -12.86 5.91
C TRP A 445 11.58 -13.76 5.69
N TYR A 446 12.33 -13.48 4.63
CA TYR A 446 13.55 -14.19 4.30
C TYR A 446 14.61 -13.98 5.39
N GLN A 447 14.86 -12.75 5.80
CA GLN A 447 15.82 -12.39 6.83
C GLN A 447 15.48 -13.04 8.18
N VAL A 448 14.19 -13.06 8.56
CA VAL A 448 13.72 -13.78 9.75
C VAL A 448 13.99 -15.28 9.59
N SER A 449 13.65 -15.89 8.45
CA SER A 449 13.90 -17.33 8.22
C SER A 449 15.38 -17.73 8.27
N GLN A 450 16.28 -16.80 7.95
CA GLN A 450 17.73 -17.01 8.00
C GLN A 450 18.34 -16.65 9.36
N THR A 451 17.53 -16.20 10.34
CA THR A 451 18.04 -15.81 11.66
C THR A 451 18.64 -17.03 12.37
N PRO A 452 19.94 -17.02 12.69
CA PRO A 452 20.60 -18.16 13.31
C PRO A 452 19.97 -18.53 14.65
N GLY A 453 19.69 -19.82 14.84
CA GLY A 453 19.15 -20.36 16.10
C GLY A 453 17.69 -19.98 16.39
N LEU A 454 16.94 -19.44 15.42
CA LEU A 454 15.53 -19.05 15.63
C LEU A 454 14.68 -20.24 16.11
N LEU A 455 14.77 -21.38 15.42
CA LEU A 455 14.00 -22.58 15.78
C LEU A 455 14.52 -23.24 17.07
N ASP A 456 15.86 -23.30 17.26
CA ASP A 456 16.45 -23.80 18.50
C ASP A 456 15.98 -22.97 19.71
N TRP A 457 15.96 -21.64 19.57
CA TRP A 457 15.43 -20.75 20.59
C TRP A 457 13.95 -21.02 20.85
N LEU A 458 13.13 -21.11 19.80
CA LEU A 458 11.69 -21.31 19.95
C LEU A 458 11.38 -22.61 20.70
N PHE A 459 12.03 -23.71 20.32
CA PHE A 459 11.77 -25.03 20.89
C PHE A 459 12.42 -25.27 22.26
N ALA A 460 13.33 -24.38 22.69
CA ALA A 460 13.84 -24.35 24.05
C ALA A 460 12.88 -23.70 25.06
N GLN A 461 11.86 -22.96 24.59
CA GLN A 461 10.93 -22.27 25.48
C GLN A 461 9.90 -23.23 26.07
N LYS A 462 9.51 -22.97 27.31
CA LYS A 462 8.46 -23.69 28.01
C LYS A 462 7.81 -22.75 29.00
N GLN A 463 6.49 -22.79 29.08
CA GLN A 463 5.76 -22.08 30.11
C GLN A 463 6.11 -22.68 31.49
N ASN A 464 6.36 -21.81 32.47
CA ASN A 464 6.72 -22.20 33.83
C ASN A 464 5.59 -22.92 34.57
#